data_AF-A0A4Y2X3R7-F1
#
_entry.id   AF-A0A4Y2X3R7-F1
#
_cell.length_a   1.000
_cell.length_b   1.000
_cell.length_c   1.000
_cell.angle_alpha   90.00
_cell.angle_beta   90.00
_cell.angle_gamma   90.00
#
_symmetry.space_group_name_H-M   'P 1'
#
loop_
_entity.id
_entity.type
_entity.pdbx_description
1 polymer ?
#
loop_
_entity_poly.entity_id
_entity_poly.type
_entity_poly.pdbx_seq_one_letter_code
_entity_poly.pdbx_strand_id
1 'polypeptide(L)'
;MALLRHKTQNTHSLTLAARIGATVQLVPSLSCLIHICFNMDRKRVIAIWSLYRHRKNRKRRNRRYWVHPINQRRDEAGIFALLFEELRADENKFFNYFRMSVASFDELHNRLKYNIQKQNTNFRNCIQPKEMLAVTLR
;
A
#
# COMPACT_ATOMS: atom_id res chain seq x y z
N MET A 1 48.94 -75.36 11.76
CA MET A 1 49.99 -75.58 10.74
C MET A 1 50.14 -74.32 9.92
N ALA A 2 51.30 -73.64 10.06
CA ALA A 2 51.87 -72.58 9.20
C ALA A 2 51.07 -71.25 9.07
N LEU A 3 51.64 -70.04 9.08
CA LEU A 3 53.01 -69.52 9.14
C LEU A 3 52.95 -68.02 9.52
N LEU A 4 54.00 -67.54 10.17
CA LEU A 4 54.31 -66.17 10.58
C LEU A 4 54.29 -65.15 9.42
N ARG A 5 54.02 -63.86 9.71
CA ARG A 5 54.96 -62.74 9.44
C ARG A 5 54.48 -61.37 9.96
N HIS A 6 55.38 -60.76 10.72
CA HIS A 6 55.44 -59.39 11.24
C HIS A 6 55.72 -58.33 10.17
N LYS A 7 55.20 -57.11 10.33
CA LYS A 7 55.81 -55.78 10.02
C LYS A 7 54.72 -54.70 10.16
N THR A 8 54.87 -53.51 10.73
CA THR A 8 55.98 -52.77 11.36
C THR A 8 55.39 -51.53 12.02
N GLN A 9 55.92 -51.12 13.17
CA GLN A 9 55.72 -49.78 13.73
C GLN A 9 56.62 -48.78 12.99
N ASN A 10 56.13 -47.56 12.70
CA ASN A 10 56.94 -46.33 12.65
C ASN A 10 55.99 -45.12 12.68
N THR A 11 55.78 -44.51 13.85
CA THR A 11 56.46 -43.32 14.40
C THR A 11 56.04 -41.97 13.79
N HIS A 12 55.38 -41.18 14.66
CA HIS A 12 55.50 -39.72 14.85
C HIS A 12 55.59 -38.79 13.64
N SER A 13 54.59 -37.92 13.49
CA SER A 13 54.77 -36.47 13.75
C SER A 13 53.48 -35.65 13.50
N LEU A 14 53.09 -34.88 14.52
CA LEU A 14 52.65 -33.48 14.45
C LEU A 14 51.52 -33.16 13.43
N THR A 15 50.31 -32.79 13.81
CA THR A 15 50.05 -31.49 14.45
C THR A 15 48.56 -31.34 14.77
N LEU A 16 48.31 -30.83 15.97
CA LEU A 16 47.09 -30.21 16.43
C LEU A 16 46.68 -29.06 15.51
N ALA A 17 45.55 -29.16 14.82
CA ALA A 17 44.79 -27.98 14.41
C ALA A 17 43.34 -28.36 14.10
N ALA A 18 42.45 -27.86 14.97
CA ALA A 18 41.22 -27.18 14.58
C ALA A 18 40.11 -28.00 13.90
N ARG A 19 38.82 -27.79 14.11
CA ARG A 19 38.01 -26.96 15.00
C ARG A 19 36.59 -27.30 14.54
N ILE A 20 35.67 -27.50 15.49
CA ILE A 20 34.28 -27.04 15.40
C ILE A 20 33.36 -27.73 14.36
N GLY A 21 32.35 -28.42 14.87
CA GLY A 21 30.98 -28.18 14.41
C GLY A 21 30.44 -29.11 13.33
N ALA A 22 30.10 -30.34 13.73
CA ALA A 22 29.07 -31.11 13.06
C ALA A 22 27.69 -30.43 13.28
N THR A 23 27.30 -29.51 12.40
CA THR A 23 25.90 -29.13 12.12
C THR A 23 25.85 -28.43 10.75
N VAL A 24 25.90 -29.21 9.66
CA VAL A 24 25.44 -28.69 8.36
C VAL A 24 23.91 -28.69 8.42
N GLN A 25 23.35 -27.62 8.99
CA GLN A 25 21.94 -27.29 8.79
C GLN A 25 21.75 -27.07 7.29
N LEU A 26 20.97 -27.97 6.70
CA LEU A 26 20.46 -27.87 5.34
C LEU A 26 19.66 -26.56 5.22
N VAL A 27 20.30 -25.47 4.80
CA VAL A 27 19.60 -24.21 4.51
C VAL A 27 18.79 -24.47 3.24
N PRO A 28 17.45 -24.43 3.28
CA PRO A 28 16.66 -24.62 2.07
C PRO A 28 17.02 -23.53 1.07
N SER A 29 17.40 -23.92 -0.14
CA SER A 29 17.71 -22.98 -1.24
C SER A 29 16.54 -22.01 -1.47
N LEU A 30 16.82 -20.81 -1.99
CA LEU A 30 15.78 -19.84 -2.40
C LEU A 30 14.73 -20.51 -3.31
N SER A 31 15.19 -21.39 -4.20
CA SER A 31 14.58 -22.69 -4.57
C SER A 31 13.27 -23.09 -3.89
N CYS A 32 13.47 -23.66 -2.70
CA CYS A 32 12.48 -24.30 -1.87
C CYS A 32 11.54 -23.29 -1.19
N LEU A 33 12.03 -22.09 -0.84
CA LEU A 33 11.20 -21.02 -0.30
C LEU A 33 10.20 -20.47 -1.35
N ILE A 34 10.61 -20.39 -2.61
CA ILE A 34 9.72 -19.99 -3.72
C ILE A 34 8.66 -21.09 -3.98
N HIS A 35 9.03 -22.37 -3.83
CA HIS A 35 8.11 -23.50 -3.98
C HIS A 35 7.05 -23.60 -2.86
N ILE A 36 7.43 -23.26 -1.62
CA ILE A 36 6.50 -23.22 -0.46
C ILE A 36 5.53 -22.03 -0.57
N CYS A 37 5.98 -20.90 -1.12
CA CYS A 37 5.16 -19.69 -1.24
C CYS A 37 4.18 -19.70 -2.43
N PHE A 38 4.35 -20.55 -3.45
CA PHE A 38 3.51 -20.52 -4.65
C PHE A 38 2.35 -21.54 -4.66
N ASN A 39 2.30 -22.50 -3.74
CA ASN A 39 1.27 -23.55 -3.71
C ASN A 39 0.06 -23.22 -2.82
N MET A 40 -0.51 -22.03 -3.00
CA MET A 40 -1.83 -21.72 -2.46
C MET A 40 -2.89 -22.38 -3.34
N ASP A 41 -3.47 -23.49 -2.87
CA ASP A 41 -4.63 -24.14 -3.52
C ASP A 41 -5.72 -23.10 -3.83
N ARG A 42 -6.28 -23.13 -5.04
CA ARG A 42 -7.40 -22.28 -5.49
C ARG A 42 -8.52 -22.23 -4.45
N LYS A 43 -8.80 -23.36 -3.77
CA LYS A 43 -9.77 -23.42 -2.67
C LYS A 43 -9.40 -22.51 -1.50
N ARG A 44 -8.12 -22.47 -1.10
CA ARG A 44 -7.61 -21.59 -0.03
C ARG A 44 -7.70 -20.12 -0.42
N VAL A 45 -7.34 -19.78 -1.66
CA VAL A 45 -7.46 -18.40 -2.17
C VAL A 45 -8.92 -17.93 -2.16
N ILE A 46 -9.85 -18.76 -2.64
CA ILE A 46 -11.29 -18.46 -2.64
C ILE A 46 -11.81 -18.32 -1.20
N ALA A 47 -11.41 -19.21 -0.29
CA ALA A 47 -11.81 -19.15 1.12
C ALA A 47 -11.36 -17.84 1.78
N ILE A 48 -10.10 -17.45 1.60
CA ILE A 48 -9.56 -16.19 2.12
C ILE A 48 -10.29 -14.98 1.54
N TRP A 49 -10.52 -14.97 0.23
CA TRP A 49 -11.27 -13.89 -0.43
C TRP A 49 -12.71 -13.78 0.08
N SER A 50 -13.39 -14.92 0.27
CA SER A 50 -14.76 -14.98 0.83
C SER A 50 -14.81 -14.42 2.25
N LEU A 51 -13.88 -14.81 3.12
CA LEU A 51 -13.76 -14.28 4.48
C LEU A 51 -13.50 -12.77 4.49
N TYR A 52 -12.58 -12.29 3.63
CA TYR A 52 -12.31 -10.86 3.46
C TYR A 52 -13.57 -10.11 3.02
N ARG A 53 -14.29 -10.62 2.01
CA ARG A 53 -15.54 -10.03 1.50
C ARG A 53 -16.62 -9.99 2.58
N HIS A 54 -16.80 -11.06 3.34
CA HIS A 54 -17.77 -11.14 4.43
C HIS A 54 -17.46 -10.12 5.52
N ARG A 55 -16.20 -10.03 5.99
CA ARG A 55 -15.75 -9.03 6.97
C ARG A 55 -15.95 -7.61 6.45
N LYS A 56 -15.64 -7.33 5.18
CA LYS A 56 -15.82 -6.01 4.55
C LYS A 56 -17.31 -5.63 4.47
N ASN A 57 -18.17 -6.57 4.13
CA ASN A 57 -19.62 -6.35 4.07
C ASN A 57 -20.23 -6.13 5.46
N ARG A 58 -19.84 -6.91 6.47
CA ARG A 58 -20.25 -6.69 7.86
C ARG A 58 -19.84 -5.31 8.36
N LYS A 59 -18.59 -4.90 8.08
CA LYS A 59 -18.13 -3.53 8.37
C LYS A 59 -18.99 -2.47 7.68
N ARG A 60 -19.35 -2.66 6.41
CA ARG A 60 -20.22 -1.72 5.65
C ARG A 60 -21.63 -1.63 6.23
N ARG A 61 -22.26 -2.77 6.57
CA ARG A 61 -23.61 -2.83 7.17
C ARG A 61 -23.65 -2.20 8.56
N ASN A 62 -22.57 -2.36 9.33
CA ASN A 62 -22.45 -1.80 10.68
C ASN A 62 -21.95 -0.34 10.68
N ARG A 63 -21.75 0.30 9.52
CA ARG A 63 -21.41 1.73 9.49
C ARG A 63 -22.57 2.53 10.04
N ARG A 64 -22.28 3.43 10.99
CA ARG A 64 -23.26 4.40 11.49
C ARG A 64 -23.74 5.33 10.37
N TYR A 65 -22.83 5.74 9.48
CA TYR A 65 -23.12 6.61 8.36
C TYR A 65 -22.42 6.12 7.08
N TRP A 66 -23.15 6.11 5.96
CA TRP A 66 -22.55 5.94 4.63
C TRP A 66 -21.81 7.22 4.19
N VAL A 67 -22.45 8.37 4.42
CA VAL A 67 -21.89 9.72 4.32
C VAL A 67 -22.20 10.42 5.63
N HIS A 68 -21.16 10.94 6.31
CA HIS A 68 -21.33 11.63 7.59
C HIS A 68 -22.20 12.89 7.41
N PRO A 69 -23.11 13.22 8.35
CA PRO A 69 -24.00 14.39 8.23
C PRO A 69 -23.28 15.72 7.95
N ILE A 70 -22.07 15.91 8.52
CA ILE A 70 -21.22 17.08 8.23
C ILE A 70 -20.91 17.22 6.74
N ASN A 71 -20.70 16.10 6.03
CA ASN A 71 -20.38 16.11 4.61
C ASN A 71 -21.63 16.27 3.73
N GLN A 72 -22.83 16.14 4.28
CA GLN A 72 -24.08 16.38 3.55
C GLN A 72 -24.29 17.88 3.31
N ARG A 73 -23.83 18.73 4.22
CA ARG A 73 -23.92 20.19 4.13
C ARG A 73 -22.72 20.82 3.43
N ARG A 74 -21.94 20.05 2.67
CA ARG A 74 -20.71 20.53 2.04
C ARG A 74 -20.97 21.64 1.03
N ASP A 75 -22.08 21.59 0.33
CA ASP A 75 -22.41 22.59 -0.69
C ASP A 75 -22.84 23.94 -0.05
N GLU A 76 -23.25 23.93 1.22
CA GLU A 76 -23.70 25.12 1.97
C GLU A 76 -22.62 25.63 2.95
N ALA A 77 -21.94 24.71 3.65
CA ALA A 77 -21.05 24.97 4.77
C ALA A 77 -19.65 24.38 4.57
N GLY A 78 -19.35 23.84 3.38
CA GLY A 78 -18.02 23.36 3.05
C GLY A 78 -17.04 24.51 2.89
N ILE A 79 -15.78 24.28 3.26
CA ILE A 79 -14.71 25.29 3.15
C ILE A 79 -14.60 25.83 1.73
N PHE A 80 -14.73 24.98 0.72
CA PHE A 80 -14.73 25.43 -0.67
C PHE A 80 -15.90 26.37 -0.98
N ALA A 81 -17.12 26.01 -0.59
CA ALA A 81 -18.32 26.81 -0.85
C ALA A 81 -18.26 28.19 -0.17
N LEU A 82 -17.69 28.27 1.04
CA LEU A 82 -17.60 29.50 1.81
C LEU A 82 -16.39 30.38 1.44
N LEU A 83 -15.21 29.78 1.24
CA LEU A 83 -13.95 30.52 1.22
C LEU A 83 -13.42 30.76 -0.20
N PHE A 84 -13.78 29.93 -1.18
CA PHE A 84 -13.11 29.95 -2.48
C PHE A 84 -13.29 31.27 -3.24
N GLU A 85 -14.51 31.80 -3.27
CA GLU A 85 -14.79 33.08 -3.96
C GLU A 85 -14.17 34.27 -3.21
N GLU A 86 -14.15 34.24 -1.87
CA GLU A 86 -13.47 35.26 -1.06
C GLU A 86 -11.96 35.27 -1.32
N LEU A 87 -11.34 34.08 -1.45
CA LEU A 87 -9.93 33.98 -1.83
C LEU A 87 -9.72 34.51 -3.25
N ARG A 88 -10.59 34.19 -4.21
CA ARG A 88 -10.43 34.70 -5.59
C ARG A 88 -10.50 36.22 -5.69
N ALA A 89 -11.22 36.88 -4.78
CA ALA A 89 -11.32 38.33 -4.74
C ALA A 89 -10.02 39.02 -4.27
N ASP A 90 -9.13 38.30 -3.56
CA ASP A 90 -7.86 38.81 -3.05
C ASP A 90 -6.70 37.93 -3.55
N GLU A 91 -6.02 38.40 -4.59
CA GLU A 91 -4.97 37.64 -5.27
C GLU A 91 -3.81 37.25 -4.32
N ASN A 92 -3.47 38.10 -3.35
CA ASN A 92 -2.41 37.79 -2.38
C ASN A 92 -2.84 36.66 -1.45
N LYS A 93 -4.08 36.69 -0.95
CA LYS A 93 -4.62 35.58 -0.13
C LYS A 93 -4.75 34.31 -0.94
N PHE A 94 -5.22 34.40 -2.19
CA PHE A 94 -5.31 33.25 -3.08
C PHE A 94 -3.93 32.61 -3.29
N PHE A 95 -2.91 33.42 -3.58
CA PHE A 95 -1.54 32.95 -3.76
C PHE A 95 -0.98 32.33 -2.47
N ASN A 96 -1.22 32.94 -1.32
CA ASN A 96 -0.77 32.38 -0.04
C ASN A 96 -1.44 31.04 0.28
N TYR A 97 -2.71 30.90 -0.08
CA TYR A 97 -3.50 29.70 0.18
C TYR A 97 -3.16 28.55 -0.78
N PHE A 98 -3.13 28.79 -2.09
CA PHE A 98 -2.90 27.75 -3.11
C PHE A 98 -1.47 27.68 -3.65
N ARG A 99 -0.59 28.61 -3.25
CA ARG A 99 0.79 28.75 -3.74
C ARG A 99 0.89 28.95 -5.27
N MET A 100 -0.16 29.52 -5.87
CA MET A 100 -0.23 29.85 -7.29
C MET A 100 -1.21 31.00 -7.51
N SER A 101 -1.06 31.72 -8.62
CA SER A 101 -2.01 32.76 -9.00
C SER A 101 -3.36 32.17 -9.42
N VAL A 102 -4.39 33.00 -9.42
CA VAL A 102 -5.73 32.63 -9.89
C VAL A 102 -5.69 32.13 -11.34
N ALA A 103 -4.90 32.79 -12.20
CA ALA A 103 -4.74 32.42 -13.59
C ALA A 103 -4.12 31.03 -13.75
N SER A 104 -3.04 30.73 -13.01
CA SER A 104 -2.41 29.40 -13.04
C SER A 104 -3.34 28.30 -12.52
N PHE A 105 -4.14 28.60 -11.50
CA PHE A 105 -5.15 27.67 -11.00
C PHE A 105 -6.22 27.37 -12.06
N ASP A 106 -6.73 28.39 -12.74
CA ASP A 106 -7.75 28.22 -13.79
C ASP A 106 -7.20 27.49 -15.02
N GLU A 107 -5.95 27.76 -15.39
CA GLU A 107 -5.27 27.03 -16.45
C GLU A 107 -5.13 25.54 -16.10
N LEU A 108 -4.63 25.24 -14.90
CA LEU A 108 -4.47 23.87 -14.41
C LEU A 108 -5.84 23.15 -14.36
N HIS A 109 -6.86 23.83 -13.84
CA HIS A 109 -8.22 23.30 -13.81
C HIS A 109 -8.73 23.01 -15.22
N ASN A 110 -8.54 23.91 -16.18
CA ASN A 110 -9.01 23.72 -17.56
C ASN A 110 -8.34 22.53 -18.25
N ARG A 111 -7.07 22.26 -17.95
CA ARG A 111 -6.34 21.09 -18.46
C ARG A 111 -6.83 19.78 -17.84
N LEU A 112 -7.19 19.81 -16.54
CA LEU A 112 -7.52 18.59 -15.79
C LEU A 112 -9.02 18.28 -15.72
N LYS A 113 -9.90 19.26 -15.94
CA LYS A 113 -11.33 19.16 -15.60
C LYS A 113 -11.99 17.90 -16.17
N TYR A 114 -11.75 17.57 -17.44
CA TYR A 114 -12.37 16.40 -18.09
C TYR A 114 -11.80 15.07 -17.58
N ASN A 115 -10.54 15.05 -17.12
CA ASN A 115 -9.88 13.85 -16.64
C ASN A 115 -10.28 13.51 -15.20
N ILE A 116 -10.57 14.54 -14.39
CA ILE A 116 -10.92 14.37 -12.97
C ILE A 116 -12.42 14.41 -12.71
N GLN A 117 -13.23 14.90 -13.66
CA GLN A 117 -14.68 14.95 -13.53
C GLN A 117 -15.28 13.55 -13.41
N LYS A 118 -16.16 13.41 -12.43
CA LYS A 118 -16.92 12.18 -12.18
C LYS A 118 -18.39 12.40 -12.53
N GLN A 119 -19.04 11.31 -12.93
CA GLN A 119 -20.46 11.33 -13.27
C GLN A 119 -21.33 11.36 -12.01
N ASN A 120 -22.36 12.20 -12.01
CA ASN A 120 -23.39 12.15 -10.99
C ASN A 120 -24.07 10.78 -10.97
N THR A 121 -24.42 10.32 -9.78
CA THR A 121 -25.11 9.04 -9.59
C THR A 121 -26.40 9.29 -8.82
N ASN A 122 -27.36 8.36 -8.90
CA ASN A 122 -28.61 8.44 -8.16
C ASN A 122 -28.43 8.47 -6.62
N PHE A 123 -27.24 8.10 -6.12
CA PHE A 123 -26.93 8.09 -4.70
C PHE A 123 -26.34 9.40 -4.18
N ARG A 124 -25.55 10.10 -5.02
CA ARG A 124 -24.95 11.39 -4.69
C ARG A 124 -24.46 12.12 -5.93
N ASN A 125 -24.47 13.44 -5.83
CA ASN A 125 -23.75 14.32 -6.75
C ASN A 125 -22.23 14.13 -6.58
N CYS A 126 -21.52 14.26 -7.69
CA CYS A 126 -20.07 14.26 -7.68
C CYS A 126 -19.51 15.59 -7.19
N ILE A 127 -18.32 15.50 -6.60
CA ILE A 127 -17.51 16.67 -6.24
C ILE A 127 -17.09 17.33 -7.54
N GLN A 128 -17.27 18.65 -7.65
CA GLN A 128 -16.92 19.37 -8.86
C GLN A 128 -15.40 19.36 -9.06
N PRO A 129 -14.89 19.27 -10.31
CA PRO A 129 -13.45 19.26 -10.60
C PRO A 129 -12.68 20.41 -9.95
N LYS A 130 -13.27 21.61 -9.93
CA LYS A 130 -12.69 22.80 -9.31
C LYS A 130 -12.50 22.64 -7.79
N GLU A 131 -13.51 22.11 -7.11
CA GLU A 131 -13.45 21.80 -5.68
C GLU A 131 -12.45 20.67 -5.40
N MET A 132 -12.41 19.63 -6.23
CA MET A 132 -11.41 18.56 -6.11
C MET A 132 -9.99 19.12 -6.20
N LEU A 133 -9.74 20.00 -7.16
CA LEU A 133 -8.45 20.65 -7.35
C LEU A 133 -8.11 21.52 -6.13
N ALA A 134 -9.04 22.34 -5.66
CA ALA A 134 -8.85 23.20 -4.50
C ALA A 134 -8.52 22.39 -3.22
N VAL A 135 -9.20 21.28 -2.97
CA VAL A 135 -8.90 20.41 -1.82
C VAL A 135 -7.54 19.73 -1.96
N THR A 136 -7.11 19.44 -3.18
CA THR A 136 -5.83 18.77 -3.44
C THR A 136 -4.62 19.70 -3.29
N LEU A 137 -4.79 20.98 -3.66
CA LEU A 137 -3.70 21.97 -3.66
C LEU A 137 -3.53 22.70 -2.32
N ARG A 138 -4.51 22.61 -1.42
CA ARG A 138 -4.48 23.24 -0.10
C ARG A 138 -3.36 22.68 0.78
#